data_AF-A0A852L7S9-F1
#
_entry.id   AF-A0A852L7S9-F1
#
_cell.length_a   1.000
_cell.length_b   1.000
_cell.length_c   1.000
_cell.angle_alpha   90.00
_cell.angle_beta   90.00
_cell.angle_gamma   90.00
#
_symmetry.space_group_name_H-M   'P 1'
#
loop_
_entity.id
_entity.type
_entity.pdbx_description
1 polymer ?
#
loop_
_entity_poly.entity_id
_entity_poly.type
_entity_poly.pdbx_seq_one_letter_code
_entity_poly.pdbx_strand_id
1 'polypeptide(L)'
;IPQVRFLEQQNKMLETKWSLLQTQKPPRSNLSGLLEAYVGSLRRQLDGLGQERLRLEAELGNMQGLVEEFKNKYEEEINHRTEKENEFVLLKKDVDEAYMNKVELESRLESLTDEINFLRQLYDEELRELQCQVSDTSVVLSMDNSRSLDLDGIIAEVKAQYEDIATRSRAEAESMYQIKYEELKTTAGKHGDDLRNTRSEISELNRLIQRIQAEIEALKNQRGSLETAIAEAEERGELALKDAKGKLAELESALQKAKTDLARQLREYQELMNVKLALDIEIATYRKLLEGEESRLEAGMQNLSIHTKTTGYSGFGGGYGGGFGTSFSSSSYAVPPPALESSSLTKSRAIVIKKIETRDGKLVSESSDILTS
;
A
#
# COMPACT_ATOMS: atom_id res chain seq x y z
N ILE A 1 -44.04 -12.39 -99.99
CA ILE A 1 -43.24 -11.17 -99.70
C ILE A 1 -43.85 -10.20 -98.65
N PRO A 2 -45.09 -10.32 -98.11
CA PRO A 2 -45.57 -9.39 -97.06
C PRO A 2 -45.05 -9.68 -95.63
N GLN A 3 -44.65 -10.91 -95.34
CA GLN A 3 -44.23 -11.34 -94.00
C GLN A 3 -42.84 -10.82 -93.61
N VAL A 4 -41.94 -10.64 -94.58
CA VAL A 4 -40.61 -10.06 -94.36
C VAL A 4 -40.72 -8.57 -93.99
N ARG A 5 -41.62 -7.80 -94.63
CA ARG A 5 -41.85 -6.40 -94.27
C ARG A 5 -42.48 -6.23 -92.89
N PHE A 6 -43.36 -7.14 -92.48
CA PHE A 6 -43.93 -7.12 -91.13
C PHE A 6 -42.87 -7.41 -90.06
N LEU A 7 -41.99 -8.38 -90.32
CA LEU A 7 -40.87 -8.70 -89.43
C LEU A 7 -39.80 -7.60 -89.41
N GLU A 8 -39.52 -6.92 -90.52
CA GLU A 8 -38.66 -5.72 -90.54
C GLU A 8 -39.28 -4.58 -89.74
N GLN A 9 -40.60 -4.37 -89.86
CA GLN A 9 -41.28 -3.32 -89.10
C GLN A 9 -41.34 -3.64 -87.60
N GLN A 10 -41.49 -4.92 -87.22
CA GLN A 10 -41.35 -5.36 -85.83
C GLN A 10 -39.92 -5.22 -85.33
N ASN A 11 -38.91 -5.61 -86.11
CA ASN A 11 -37.52 -5.45 -85.71
C ASN A 11 -37.16 -3.99 -85.53
N LYS A 12 -37.62 -3.10 -86.42
CA LYS A 12 -37.41 -1.66 -86.27
C LYS A 12 -38.14 -1.08 -85.04
N MET A 13 -39.30 -1.63 -84.68
CA MET A 13 -39.99 -1.29 -83.43
C MET A 13 -39.26 -1.82 -82.20
N LEU A 14 -38.67 -3.01 -82.28
CA LEU A 14 -37.89 -3.59 -81.20
C LEU A 14 -36.55 -2.87 -81.03
N GLU A 15 -35.89 -2.46 -82.11
CA GLU A 15 -34.68 -1.64 -82.08
C GLU A 15 -34.94 -0.26 -81.48
N THR A 16 -36.06 0.38 -81.83
CA THR A 16 -36.43 1.68 -81.23
C THR A 16 -36.84 1.54 -79.77
N LYS A 17 -37.53 0.46 -79.38
CA LYS A 17 -37.80 0.14 -77.96
C LYS A 17 -36.54 -0.18 -77.18
N TRP A 18 -35.62 -0.93 -77.79
CA TRP A 18 -34.34 -1.28 -77.20
C TRP A 18 -33.46 -0.05 -76.99
N SER A 19 -33.37 0.82 -78.02
CA SER A 19 -32.69 2.10 -77.91
C SER A 19 -33.30 2.95 -76.80
N LEU A 20 -34.63 3.05 -76.71
CA LEU A 20 -35.31 3.84 -75.67
C LEU A 20 -35.07 3.30 -74.25
N LEU A 21 -35.08 1.98 -74.08
CA LEU A 21 -34.76 1.31 -72.81
C LEU A 21 -33.29 1.51 -72.42
N GLN A 22 -32.38 1.55 -73.39
CA GLN A 22 -30.96 1.79 -73.14
C GLN A 22 -30.68 3.26 -72.79
N THR A 23 -31.45 4.21 -73.32
CA THR A 23 -31.40 5.61 -72.87
C THR A 23 -32.06 5.81 -71.50
N GLN A 24 -32.99 4.94 -71.11
CA GLN A 24 -33.53 4.88 -69.75
C GLN A 24 -32.51 4.26 -68.79
N LYS A 25 -31.55 5.07 -68.33
CA LYS A 25 -30.68 4.65 -67.21
C LYS A 25 -31.55 4.39 -65.98
N PRO A 26 -31.26 3.31 -65.21
CA PRO A 26 -32.01 3.02 -64.00
C PRO A 26 -31.95 4.21 -63.04
N PRO A 27 -33.01 4.47 -62.25
CA PRO A 27 -33.02 5.55 -61.29
C PRO A 27 -31.82 5.34 -60.35
N ARG A 28 -30.92 6.34 -60.29
CA ARG A 28 -29.78 6.29 -59.37
C ARG A 28 -30.34 6.25 -57.96
N SER A 29 -30.34 5.06 -57.37
CA SER A 29 -30.84 4.85 -56.03
C SER A 29 -29.91 5.54 -55.03
N ASN A 30 -30.41 6.61 -54.39
CA ASN A 30 -29.74 7.36 -53.32
C ASN A 30 -29.39 6.49 -52.08
N LEU A 31 -29.74 5.21 -52.10
CA LEU A 31 -29.44 4.20 -51.09
C LEU A 31 -27.93 4.09 -50.81
N SER A 32 -27.08 4.14 -51.84
CA SER A 32 -25.62 4.08 -51.64
C SER A 32 -25.11 5.28 -50.83
N GLY A 33 -25.59 6.49 -51.15
CA GLY A 33 -25.22 7.69 -50.41
C GLY A 33 -25.77 7.71 -48.98
N LEU A 34 -26.97 7.15 -48.75
CA LEU A 34 -27.54 7.00 -47.40
C LEU A 34 -26.75 6.01 -46.55
N LEU A 35 -26.36 4.86 -47.11
CA LEU A 35 -25.55 3.86 -46.42
C LEU A 35 -24.14 4.38 -46.12
N GLU A 36 -23.53 5.10 -47.07
CA GLU A 36 -22.21 5.72 -46.88
C GLU A 36 -22.26 6.83 -45.83
N ALA A 37 -23.32 7.65 -45.81
CA ALA A 37 -23.54 8.63 -44.75
C ALA A 37 -23.74 7.97 -43.37
N TYR A 38 -24.45 6.84 -43.30
CA TYR A 38 -24.67 6.10 -42.06
C TYR A 38 -23.38 5.41 -41.55
N VAL A 39 -22.60 4.81 -42.46
CA VAL A 39 -21.26 4.28 -42.13
C VAL A 39 -20.34 5.42 -41.66
N GLY A 40 -20.42 6.59 -42.31
CA GLY A 40 -19.71 7.79 -41.88
C GLY A 40 -20.12 8.27 -40.49
N SER A 41 -21.42 8.25 -40.14
CA SER A 41 -21.87 8.59 -38.79
C SER A 41 -21.41 7.58 -37.74
N LEU A 42 -21.46 6.29 -38.05
CA LEU A 42 -20.98 5.23 -37.15
C LEU A 42 -19.47 5.32 -36.90
N ARG A 43 -18.67 5.65 -37.93
CA ARG A 43 -17.23 5.88 -37.77
C ARG A 43 -16.95 7.08 -36.87
N ARG A 44 -17.65 8.21 -37.07
CA ARG A 44 -17.53 9.38 -36.17
C ARG A 44 -17.94 9.06 -34.73
N GLN A 45 -18.96 8.24 -34.53
CA GLN A 45 -19.36 7.79 -33.19
C GLN A 45 -18.28 6.90 -32.56
N LEU A 46 -17.69 5.99 -33.33
CA LEU A 46 -16.59 5.14 -32.86
C LEU A 46 -15.35 5.96 -32.50
N ASP A 47 -15.00 6.95 -33.33
CA ASP A 47 -13.88 7.85 -33.07
C ASP A 47 -14.14 8.72 -31.83
N GLY A 48 -15.38 9.24 -31.68
CA GLY A 48 -15.80 9.97 -30.48
C GLY A 48 -15.70 9.13 -29.21
N LEU A 49 -16.23 7.91 -29.23
CA LEU A 49 -16.09 6.95 -28.11
C LEU A 49 -14.64 6.57 -27.84
N GLY A 50 -13.81 6.45 -28.88
CA GLY A 50 -12.38 6.22 -28.75
C GLY A 50 -11.65 7.37 -28.04
N GLN A 51 -11.99 8.62 -28.39
CA GLN A 51 -11.45 9.81 -27.76
C GLN A 51 -11.88 9.92 -26.29
N GLU A 52 -13.15 9.62 -25.99
CA GLU A 52 -13.67 9.55 -24.62
C GLU A 52 -12.99 8.46 -23.80
N ARG A 53 -12.75 7.29 -24.39
CA ARG A 53 -12.02 6.21 -23.72
C ARG A 53 -10.61 6.63 -23.35
N LEU A 54 -9.87 7.23 -24.29
CA LEU A 54 -8.50 7.72 -24.01
C LEU A 54 -8.49 8.82 -22.94
N ARG A 55 -9.48 9.72 -22.98
CA ARG A 55 -9.65 10.74 -21.94
C ARG A 55 -9.90 10.11 -20.57
N LEU A 56 -10.80 9.14 -20.47
CA LEU A 56 -11.09 8.43 -19.22
C LEU A 56 -9.90 7.61 -18.72
N GLU A 57 -9.14 6.97 -19.62
CA GLU A 57 -7.90 6.27 -19.27
C GLU A 57 -6.86 7.25 -18.69
N ALA A 58 -6.72 8.45 -19.26
CA ALA A 58 -5.83 9.48 -18.73
C ALA A 58 -6.31 10.02 -17.37
N GLU A 59 -7.61 10.28 -17.21
CA GLU A 59 -8.20 10.71 -15.94
C GLU A 59 -8.02 9.63 -14.85
N LEU A 60 -8.20 8.34 -15.20
CA LEU A 60 -7.96 7.22 -14.30
C LEU A 60 -6.49 7.14 -13.87
N GLY A 61 -5.55 7.27 -14.82
CA GLY A 61 -4.12 7.29 -14.51
C GLY A 61 -3.73 8.46 -13.60
N ASN A 62 -4.28 9.66 -13.84
CA ASN A 62 -4.05 10.83 -12.99
C ASN A 62 -4.61 10.61 -11.57
N MET A 63 -5.81 10.04 -11.45
CA MET A 63 -6.42 9.75 -10.14
C MET A 63 -5.64 8.67 -9.39
N GLN A 64 -5.17 7.62 -10.08
CA GLN A 64 -4.31 6.61 -9.47
C GLN A 64 -3.00 7.21 -8.98
N GLY A 65 -2.35 8.07 -9.77
CA GLY A 65 -1.14 8.78 -9.36
C GLY A 65 -1.38 9.64 -8.11
N LEU A 66 -2.48 10.38 -8.07
CA LEU A 66 -2.84 11.20 -6.91
C LEU A 66 -3.11 10.34 -5.66
N VAL A 67 -3.76 9.20 -5.81
CA VAL A 67 -3.99 8.24 -4.71
C VAL A 67 -2.66 7.68 -4.19
N GLU A 68 -1.74 7.29 -5.07
CA GLU A 68 -0.42 6.79 -4.66
C GLU A 68 0.39 7.90 -3.96
N GLU A 69 0.35 9.14 -4.46
CA GLU A 69 0.98 10.28 -3.79
C GLU A 69 0.42 10.54 -2.39
N PHE A 70 -0.91 10.49 -2.21
CA PHE A 70 -1.50 10.64 -0.89
C PHE A 70 -1.14 9.48 0.03
N LYS A 71 -1.18 8.25 -0.48
CA LYS A 71 -0.75 7.06 0.27
C LYS A 71 0.71 7.20 0.74
N ASN A 72 1.62 7.60 -0.14
CA ASN A 72 3.02 7.83 0.21
C ASN A 72 3.16 8.93 1.28
N LYS A 73 2.42 10.05 1.16
CA LYS A 73 2.40 11.10 2.19
C LYS A 73 1.88 10.59 3.53
N TYR A 74 0.85 9.75 3.54
CA TYR A 74 0.33 9.16 4.77
C TYR A 74 1.34 8.20 5.40
N GLU A 75 2.03 7.38 4.59
CA GLU A 75 3.09 6.50 5.07
C GLU A 75 4.27 7.30 5.64
N GLU A 76 4.70 8.36 4.96
CA GLU A 76 5.73 9.30 5.46
C GLU A 76 5.31 9.97 6.77
N GLU A 77 4.08 10.46 6.88
CA GLU A 77 3.56 11.11 8.10
C GLU A 77 3.44 10.11 9.25
N ILE A 78 3.03 8.86 8.98
CA ILE A 78 3.01 7.80 9.99
C ILE A 78 4.44 7.53 10.47
N ASN A 79 5.40 7.37 9.56
CA ASN A 79 6.80 7.16 9.92
C ASN A 79 7.33 8.33 10.75
N HIS A 80 7.08 9.58 10.31
CA HIS A 80 7.51 10.76 11.03
C HIS A 80 6.89 10.87 12.42
N ARG A 81 5.59 10.54 12.55
CA ARG A 81 4.91 10.46 13.86
C ARG A 81 5.57 9.41 14.75
N THR A 82 5.86 8.21 14.22
CA THR A 82 6.51 7.16 15.02
C THR A 82 7.92 7.55 15.47
N GLU A 83 8.69 8.24 14.63
CA GLU A 83 9.99 8.80 15.00
C GLU A 83 9.85 9.81 16.13
N LYS A 84 8.90 10.74 16.03
CA LYS A 84 8.65 11.75 17.07
C LYS A 84 8.12 11.14 18.37
N GLU A 85 7.28 10.10 18.28
CA GLU A 85 6.82 9.35 19.45
C GLU A 85 7.98 8.60 20.12
N ASN A 86 8.88 7.99 19.34
CA ASN A 86 10.08 7.34 19.88
C ASN A 86 11.02 8.35 20.55
N GLU A 87 11.28 9.50 19.93
CA GLU A 87 12.04 10.60 20.52
C GLU A 87 11.39 11.09 21.82
N PHE A 88 10.06 11.23 21.86
CA PHE A 88 9.33 11.63 23.05
C PHE A 88 9.45 10.60 24.18
N VAL A 89 9.38 9.30 23.88
CA VAL A 89 9.57 8.23 24.87
C VAL A 89 10.98 8.26 25.45
N LEU A 90 12.00 8.47 24.62
CA LEU A 90 13.39 8.63 25.09
C LEU A 90 13.54 9.87 25.97
N LEU A 91 13.01 11.02 25.54
CA LEU A 91 13.06 12.25 26.31
C LEU A 91 12.34 12.10 27.65
N LYS A 92 11.21 11.39 27.69
CA LYS A 92 10.50 11.08 28.93
C LYS A 92 11.36 10.25 29.88
N LYS A 93 12.03 9.21 29.37
CA LYS A 93 12.97 8.40 30.16
C LYS A 93 14.09 9.26 30.73
N ASP A 94 14.68 10.14 29.92
CA ASP A 94 15.76 11.03 30.35
C ASP A 94 15.29 12.03 31.41
N VAL A 95 14.05 12.53 31.30
CA VAL A 95 13.41 13.38 32.32
C VAL A 95 13.18 12.61 33.62
N ASP A 96 12.66 11.38 33.54
CA ASP A 96 12.44 10.52 34.71
C ASP A 96 13.79 10.21 35.40
N GLU A 97 14.85 9.91 34.64
CA GLU A 97 16.21 9.69 35.15
C GLU A 97 16.78 10.95 35.82
N ALA A 98 16.64 12.12 35.17
CA ALA A 98 17.04 13.41 35.75
C ALA A 98 16.25 13.73 37.03
N TYR A 99 14.96 13.38 37.08
CA TYR A 99 14.13 13.57 38.27
C TYR A 99 14.59 12.66 39.41
N MET A 100 14.86 11.38 39.16
CA MET A 100 15.41 10.47 40.16
C MET A 100 16.75 10.97 40.72
N ASN A 101 17.66 11.38 39.84
CA ASN A 101 18.94 11.97 40.24
C ASN A 101 18.77 13.24 41.07
N LYS A 102 17.81 14.10 40.69
CA LYS A 102 17.47 15.31 41.46
C LYS A 102 17.01 14.94 42.87
N VAL A 103 16.07 14.01 43.00
CA VAL A 103 15.52 13.57 44.30
C VAL A 103 16.61 12.94 45.18
N GLU A 104 17.50 12.13 44.59
CA GLU A 104 18.66 11.58 45.32
C GLU A 104 19.60 12.68 45.83
N LEU A 105 19.87 13.70 45.02
CA LEU A 105 20.70 14.83 45.41
C LEU A 105 20.02 15.69 46.48
N GLU A 106 18.71 15.91 46.40
CA GLU A 106 17.93 16.60 47.42
C GLU A 106 17.98 15.86 48.77
N SER A 107 17.81 14.54 48.77
CA SER A 107 17.95 13.72 49.98
C SER A 107 19.35 13.78 50.58
N ARG A 108 20.40 13.76 49.74
CA ARG A 108 21.78 13.95 50.22
C ARG A 108 21.98 15.34 50.83
N LEU A 109 21.45 16.39 50.18
CA LEU A 109 21.51 17.76 50.70
C LEU A 109 20.81 17.88 52.06
N GLU A 110 19.63 17.28 52.20
CA GLU A 110 18.88 17.24 53.47
C GLU A 110 19.70 16.53 54.55
N SER A 111 20.26 15.36 54.26
CA SER A 111 21.12 14.63 55.22
C SER A 111 22.35 15.42 55.66
N LEU A 112 23.02 16.13 54.73
CA LEU A 112 24.15 17.00 55.05
C LEU A 112 23.72 18.22 55.87
N THR A 113 22.52 18.74 55.60
CA THR A 113 21.96 19.88 56.34
C THR A 113 21.65 19.48 57.78
N ASP A 114 21.07 18.29 57.98
CA ASP A 114 20.82 17.72 59.30
C ASP A 114 22.13 17.49 60.07
N GLU A 115 23.17 16.98 59.41
CA GLU A 115 24.50 16.82 60.03
C GLU A 115 25.10 18.17 60.45
N ILE A 116 25.01 19.20 59.60
CA ILE A 116 25.46 20.55 59.94
C ILE A 116 24.68 21.11 61.12
N ASN A 117 23.35 20.92 61.15
CA ASN A 117 22.51 21.39 62.25
C ASN A 117 22.84 20.66 63.56
N PHE A 118 23.06 19.35 63.51
CA PHE A 118 23.50 18.56 64.65
C PHE A 118 24.84 19.07 65.19
N LEU A 119 25.83 19.29 64.32
CA LEU A 119 27.14 19.82 64.73
C LEU A 119 27.03 21.22 65.35
N ARG A 120 26.16 22.09 64.82
CA ARG A 120 25.91 23.41 65.42
C ARG A 120 25.32 23.30 66.82
N GLN A 121 24.30 22.46 67.01
CA GLN A 121 23.71 22.22 68.32
C GLN A 121 24.72 21.62 69.31
N LEU A 122 25.55 20.70 68.85
CA LEU A 122 26.63 20.11 69.65
C LEU A 122 27.60 21.19 70.14
N TYR A 123 28.09 22.05 69.24
CA TYR A 123 29.03 23.11 69.61
C TYR A 123 28.40 24.18 70.52
N ASP A 124 27.12 24.51 70.33
CA ASP A 124 26.39 25.43 71.22
C ASP A 124 26.25 24.85 72.63
N GLU A 125 25.97 23.55 72.76
CA GLU A 125 25.88 22.88 74.06
C GLU A 125 27.25 22.75 74.74
N GLU A 126 28.31 22.40 74.00
CA GLU A 126 29.68 22.39 74.52
C GLU A 126 30.11 23.78 75.03
N LEU A 127 29.79 24.85 74.28
CA LEU A 127 30.04 26.22 74.71
C LEU A 127 29.27 26.57 75.99
N ARG A 128 28.00 26.14 76.09
CA ARG A 128 27.17 26.37 77.27
C ARG A 128 27.71 25.64 78.50
N GLU A 129 28.17 24.40 78.32
CA GLU A 129 28.78 23.60 79.39
C GLU A 129 30.09 24.24 79.88
N LEU A 130 30.97 24.65 78.96
CA LEU A 130 32.20 25.38 79.30
C LEU A 130 31.90 26.70 80.02
N GLN A 131 30.87 27.44 79.59
CA GLN A 131 30.47 28.69 80.24
C GLN A 131 29.91 28.46 81.65
N CYS A 132 29.16 27.37 81.86
CA CYS A 132 28.66 26.96 83.18
C CYS A 132 29.82 26.60 84.12
N GLN A 133 30.81 25.83 83.63
CA GLN A 133 32.03 25.51 84.40
C GLN A 133 32.79 26.77 84.83
N VAL A 134 32.88 27.79 83.97
CA VAL A 134 33.51 29.07 84.30
C VAL A 134 32.68 29.86 85.32
N SER A 135 31.36 29.91 85.20
CA SER A 135 30.49 30.64 86.15
C SER A 135 30.44 29.98 87.54
N ASP A 136 30.39 28.65 87.60
CA ASP A 136 30.37 27.89 88.86
C ASP A 136 31.67 28.08 89.65
N THR A 137 32.78 28.30 88.95
CA THR A 137 34.07 28.61 89.57
C THR A 137 34.15 30.06 90.05
N SER A 138 33.27 30.96 89.58
CA SER A 138 33.29 32.40 89.91
C SER A 138 32.49 32.79 91.16
N VAL A 139 31.64 31.90 91.69
CA VAL A 139 30.84 32.14 92.90
C VAL A 139 31.55 31.52 94.10
N VAL A 140 32.64 32.14 94.53
CA VAL A 140 33.28 31.82 95.82
C VAL A 140 32.38 32.41 96.93
N LEU A 141 31.51 31.54 97.44
CA LEU A 141 30.61 31.78 98.57
C LEU A 141 31.42 32.08 99.84
N SER A 142 31.33 33.32 100.33
CA SER A 142 31.66 33.64 101.72
C SER A 142 30.53 33.14 102.62
N MET A 143 30.61 31.87 103.05
CA MET A 143 29.70 31.33 104.06
C MET A 143 30.22 31.64 105.47
N ASP A 144 29.45 32.43 106.21
CA ASP A 144 29.65 32.65 107.64
C ASP A 144 29.17 31.39 108.39
N ASN A 145 30.13 30.57 108.82
CA ASN A 145 29.90 29.25 109.39
C ASN A 145 29.92 29.34 110.92
N SER A 146 28.77 29.63 111.53
CA SER A 146 28.59 29.56 112.98
C SER A 146 27.30 28.84 113.36
N ARG A 147 27.23 27.55 113.02
CA ARG A 147 26.37 26.60 113.71
C ARG A 147 27.06 25.26 113.72
N SER A 148 27.11 24.61 114.88
CA SER A 148 27.71 23.29 115.04
C SER A 148 27.08 22.32 114.02
N LEU A 149 27.86 22.00 112.99
CA LEU A 149 27.51 21.03 111.97
C LEU A 149 27.64 19.64 112.59
N ASP A 150 26.58 18.85 112.47
CA ASP A 150 26.65 17.41 112.70
C ASP A 150 27.46 16.80 111.56
N LEU A 151 28.77 16.73 111.78
CA LEU A 151 29.72 16.25 110.78
C LEU A 151 29.44 14.79 110.41
N ASP A 152 28.93 13.99 111.34
CA ASP A 152 28.62 12.58 111.09
C ASP A 152 27.38 12.42 110.20
N GLY A 153 26.33 13.21 110.44
CA GLY A 153 25.15 13.26 109.58
C GLY A 153 25.46 13.71 108.15
N ILE A 154 26.29 14.73 107.99
CA ILE A 154 26.71 15.25 106.67
C ILE A 154 27.60 14.24 105.94
N ILE A 155 28.52 13.57 106.64
CA ILE A 155 29.36 12.52 106.03
C ILE A 155 28.51 11.33 105.59
N ALA A 156 27.48 10.95 106.35
CA ALA A 156 26.55 9.89 105.97
C ALA A 156 25.71 10.28 104.74
N GLU A 157 25.20 11.52 104.69
CA GLU A 157 24.44 12.04 103.55
C GLU A 157 25.30 12.16 102.29
N VAL A 158 26.53 12.66 102.40
CA VAL A 158 27.48 12.71 101.28
C VAL A 158 27.79 11.30 100.76
N LYS A 159 28.02 10.33 101.65
CA LYS A 159 28.22 8.92 101.25
C LYS A 159 26.99 8.35 100.53
N ALA A 160 25.79 8.59 101.05
CA ALA A 160 24.55 8.15 100.41
C ALA A 160 24.37 8.77 99.02
N GLN A 161 24.66 10.07 98.86
CA GLN A 161 24.60 10.72 97.55
C GLN A 161 25.65 10.17 96.57
N TYR A 162 26.86 9.85 97.02
CA TYR A 162 27.86 9.20 96.16
C TYR A 162 27.44 7.78 95.76
N GLU A 163 26.83 7.01 96.66
CA GLU A 163 26.26 5.70 96.32
C GLU A 163 25.08 5.82 95.34
N ASP A 164 24.20 6.80 95.53
CA ASP A 164 23.08 7.07 94.61
C ASP A 164 23.57 7.53 93.23
N ILE A 165 24.59 8.39 93.17
CA ILE A 165 25.21 8.84 91.91
C ILE A 165 25.91 7.67 91.21
N ALA A 166 26.63 6.82 91.96
CA ALA A 166 27.32 5.65 91.41
C ALA A 166 26.32 4.61 90.88
N THR A 167 25.23 4.35 91.60
CA THR A 167 24.18 3.43 91.16
C THR A 167 23.39 4.00 89.97
N ARG A 168 23.07 5.30 89.98
CA ARG A 168 22.42 5.98 88.84
C ARG A 168 23.32 5.97 87.60
N SER A 169 24.60 6.31 87.72
CA SER A 169 25.56 6.25 86.62
C SER A 169 25.70 4.85 86.04
N ARG A 170 25.71 3.82 86.91
CA ARG A 170 25.72 2.42 86.47
C ARG A 170 24.43 2.04 85.71
N ALA A 171 23.27 2.41 86.24
CA ALA A 171 21.98 2.13 85.60
C ALA A 171 21.81 2.88 84.27
N GLU A 172 22.29 4.12 84.18
CA GLU A 172 22.31 4.90 82.94
C GLU A 172 23.24 4.28 81.91
N ALA A 173 24.43 3.82 82.30
CA ALA A 173 25.34 3.11 81.40
C ALA A 173 24.73 1.80 80.89
N GLU A 174 24.13 0.99 81.78
CA GLU A 174 23.46 -0.25 81.42
C GLU A 174 22.28 0.02 80.46
N SER A 175 21.46 1.03 80.73
CA SER A 175 20.36 1.48 79.85
C SER A 175 20.88 1.93 78.48
N MET A 176 21.94 2.75 78.45
CA MET A 176 22.58 3.20 77.21
C MET A 176 23.11 2.03 76.38
N TYR A 177 23.77 1.05 77.00
CA TYR A 177 24.22 -0.16 76.31
C TYR A 177 23.04 -0.99 75.79
N GLN A 178 21.97 -1.11 76.57
CA GLN A 178 20.77 -1.84 76.15
C GLN A 178 20.11 -1.18 74.93
N ILE A 179 19.96 0.14 74.93
CA ILE A 179 19.43 0.91 73.80
C ILE A 179 20.32 0.74 72.57
N LYS A 180 21.65 0.89 72.72
CA LYS A 180 22.59 0.72 71.61
C LYS A 180 22.56 -0.69 71.03
N TYR A 181 22.40 -1.70 71.88
CA TYR A 181 22.28 -3.09 71.43
C TYR A 181 20.99 -3.34 70.66
N GLU A 182 19.85 -2.84 71.14
CA GLU A 182 18.57 -2.96 70.42
C GLU A 182 18.55 -2.11 69.12
N GLU A 183 19.18 -0.94 69.10
CA GLU A 183 19.39 -0.15 67.86
C GLU A 183 20.22 -0.94 66.84
N LEU A 184 21.35 -1.53 67.25
CA LEU A 184 22.18 -2.35 66.37
C LEU A 184 21.44 -3.60 65.87
N LYS A 185 20.67 -4.24 66.73
CA LYS A 185 19.87 -5.42 66.38
C LYS A 185 18.73 -5.08 65.42
N THR A 186 18.02 -3.99 65.65
CA THR A 186 16.92 -3.54 64.77
C THR A 186 17.46 -3.06 63.42
N THR A 187 18.58 -2.32 63.40
CA THR A 187 19.23 -1.91 62.15
C THR A 187 19.78 -3.12 61.39
N ALA A 188 20.44 -4.08 62.03
CA ALA A 188 20.86 -5.32 61.38
C ALA A 188 19.68 -6.12 60.82
N GLY A 189 18.56 -6.16 61.53
CA GLY A 189 17.31 -6.76 61.05
C GLY A 189 16.78 -6.08 59.79
N LYS A 190 16.69 -4.74 59.79
CA LYS A 190 16.27 -3.95 58.63
C LYS A 190 17.16 -4.20 57.40
N HIS A 191 18.48 -4.15 57.58
CA HIS A 191 19.41 -4.44 56.47
C HIS A 191 19.26 -5.87 55.94
N GLY A 192 18.96 -6.84 56.81
CA GLY A 192 18.65 -8.21 56.41
C GLY A 192 17.35 -8.32 55.61
N ASP A 193 16.30 -7.62 56.04
CA ASP A 193 15.01 -7.57 55.35
C ASP A 193 15.13 -6.84 54.01
N ASP A 194 15.85 -5.73 53.94
CA ASP A 194 16.11 -4.98 52.70
C ASP A 194 16.90 -5.83 51.69
N LEU A 195 17.93 -6.57 52.16
CA LEU A 195 18.67 -7.50 51.30
C LEU A 195 17.78 -8.65 50.79
N ARG A 196 16.82 -9.09 51.61
CA ARG A 196 15.86 -10.12 51.21
C ARG A 196 14.84 -9.59 50.19
N ASN A 197 14.35 -8.36 50.39
CA ASN A 197 13.42 -7.70 49.48
C ASN A 197 14.07 -7.44 48.12
N THR A 198 15.26 -6.83 48.10
CA THR A 198 16.03 -6.62 46.86
C THR A 198 16.33 -7.94 46.15
N ARG A 199 16.67 -9.01 46.88
CA ARG A 199 16.81 -10.35 46.30
C ARG A 199 15.52 -10.90 45.69
N SER A 200 14.37 -10.65 46.33
CA SER A 200 13.06 -11.02 45.77
C SER A 200 12.76 -10.26 44.49
N GLU A 201 12.95 -8.94 44.49
CA GLU A 201 12.77 -8.07 43.32
C GLU A 201 13.67 -8.49 42.16
N ILE A 202 14.96 -8.77 42.43
CA ILE A 202 15.89 -9.29 41.42
C ILE A 202 15.35 -10.62 40.84
N SER A 203 14.78 -11.50 41.67
CA SER A 203 14.22 -12.76 41.19
C SER A 203 12.95 -12.58 40.34
N GLU A 204 12.12 -11.59 40.67
CA GLU A 204 10.91 -11.23 39.93
C GLU A 204 11.24 -10.57 38.59
N LEU A 205 12.20 -9.63 38.59
CA LEU A 205 12.73 -9.02 37.37
C LEU A 205 13.35 -10.08 36.46
N ASN A 206 14.11 -11.03 37.01
CA ASN A 206 14.64 -12.14 36.22
C ASN A 206 13.53 -13.01 35.61
N ARG A 207 12.43 -13.27 36.34
CA ARG A 207 11.27 -13.99 35.78
C ARG A 207 10.58 -13.18 34.68
N LEU A 208 10.46 -11.86 34.84
CA LEU A 208 9.89 -10.98 33.83
C LEU A 208 10.75 -10.95 32.57
N ILE A 209 12.07 -10.86 32.73
CA ILE A 209 13.03 -10.94 31.62
C ILE A 209 12.86 -12.25 30.85
N GLN A 210 12.81 -13.40 31.54
CA GLN A 210 12.60 -14.70 30.89
C GLN A 210 11.26 -14.78 30.15
N ARG A 211 10.19 -14.22 30.73
CA ARG A 211 8.87 -14.17 30.09
C ARG A 211 8.89 -13.35 28.81
N ILE A 212 9.48 -12.15 28.86
CA ILE A 212 9.60 -11.27 27.70
C ILE A 212 10.49 -11.90 26.63
N GLN A 213 11.58 -12.56 27.02
CA GLN A 213 12.43 -13.30 26.07
C GLN A 213 11.65 -14.43 25.37
N ALA A 214 10.85 -15.20 26.11
CA ALA A 214 9.99 -16.24 25.53
C ALA A 214 8.92 -15.65 24.59
N GLU A 215 8.36 -14.49 24.93
CA GLU A 215 7.40 -13.78 24.06
C GLU A 215 8.07 -13.26 22.78
N ILE A 216 9.29 -12.71 22.87
CA ILE A 216 10.10 -12.31 21.71
C ILE A 216 10.39 -13.52 20.82
N GLU A 217 10.77 -14.66 21.38
CA GLU A 217 11.02 -15.89 20.63
C GLU A 217 9.75 -16.42 19.95
N ALA A 218 8.61 -16.40 20.65
CA ALA A 218 7.32 -16.79 20.08
C ALA A 218 6.93 -15.88 18.91
N LEU A 219 7.07 -14.55 19.05
CA LEU A 219 6.81 -13.59 17.98
C LEU A 219 7.77 -13.74 16.80
N LYS A 220 9.05 -14.02 17.05
CA LYS A 220 10.02 -14.34 15.99
C LYS A 220 9.62 -15.60 15.23
N ASN A 221 9.20 -16.65 15.92
CA ASN A 221 8.72 -17.89 15.30
C ASN A 221 7.45 -17.64 14.48
N GLN A 222 6.51 -16.85 14.99
CA GLN A 222 5.31 -16.45 14.27
C GLN A 222 5.65 -15.64 13.02
N ARG A 223 6.59 -14.69 13.12
CA ARG A 223 7.07 -13.91 11.97
C ARG A 223 7.69 -14.82 10.91
N GLY A 224 8.58 -15.74 11.31
CA GLY A 224 9.16 -16.72 10.39
C GLY A 224 8.11 -17.59 9.71
N SER A 225 7.11 -18.06 10.45
CA SER A 225 6.00 -18.86 9.89
C SER A 225 5.14 -18.05 8.90
N LEU A 226 4.92 -16.76 9.16
CA LEU A 226 4.20 -15.88 8.25
C LEU A 226 5.02 -15.57 6.99
N GLU A 227 6.33 -15.31 7.14
CA GLU A 227 7.26 -15.11 6.02
C GLU A 227 7.27 -16.36 5.11
N THR A 228 7.31 -17.57 5.67
CA THR A 228 7.23 -18.80 4.87
C THR A 228 5.87 -18.95 4.18
N ALA A 229 4.76 -18.63 4.87
CA ALA A 229 3.43 -18.71 4.29
C ALA A 229 3.21 -17.69 3.15
N ILE A 230 3.80 -16.50 3.27
CA ILE A 230 3.81 -15.48 2.22
C ILE A 230 4.61 -15.99 1.02
N ALA A 231 5.83 -16.49 1.22
CA ALA A 231 6.66 -17.02 0.15
C ALA A 231 5.96 -18.16 -0.62
N GLU A 232 5.32 -19.09 0.09
CA GLU A 232 4.54 -20.16 -0.56
C GLU A 232 3.31 -19.63 -1.32
N ALA A 233 2.65 -18.59 -0.81
CA ALA A 233 1.52 -17.97 -1.48
C ALA A 233 1.94 -17.22 -2.74
N GLU A 234 3.08 -16.52 -2.70
CA GLU A 234 3.71 -15.87 -3.84
C GLU A 234 4.12 -16.90 -4.90
N GLU A 235 4.78 -17.99 -4.53
CA GLU A 235 5.17 -19.07 -5.45
C GLU A 235 3.93 -19.71 -6.11
N ARG A 236 2.89 -20.05 -5.32
CA ARG A 236 1.63 -20.57 -5.85
C ARG A 236 0.96 -19.57 -6.80
N GLY A 237 0.99 -18.28 -6.47
CA GLY A 237 0.48 -17.21 -7.31
C GLY A 237 1.24 -17.08 -8.64
N GLU A 238 2.57 -17.13 -8.59
CA GLU A 238 3.43 -17.07 -9.77
C GLU A 238 3.19 -18.27 -10.71
N LEU A 239 3.09 -19.48 -10.15
CA LEU A 239 2.76 -20.69 -10.91
C LEU A 239 1.40 -20.58 -11.60
N ALA A 240 0.37 -20.08 -10.89
CA ALA A 240 -0.95 -19.87 -11.47
C ALA A 240 -0.94 -18.82 -12.60
N LEU A 241 -0.19 -17.73 -12.43
CA LEU A 241 0.00 -16.72 -13.48
C LEU A 241 0.73 -17.28 -14.69
N LYS A 242 1.75 -18.13 -14.47
CA LYS A 242 2.50 -18.78 -15.55
C LYS A 242 1.60 -19.73 -16.35
N ASP A 243 0.76 -20.53 -15.67
CA ASP A 243 -0.22 -21.40 -16.31
C ASP A 243 -1.26 -20.61 -17.11
N ALA A 244 -1.81 -19.54 -16.54
CA ALA A 244 -2.76 -18.67 -17.24
C ALA A 244 -2.14 -18.00 -18.48
N LYS A 245 -0.90 -17.51 -18.38
CA LYS A 245 -0.15 -16.96 -19.52
C LYS A 245 0.12 -18.02 -20.58
N GLY A 246 0.43 -19.26 -20.18
CA GLY A 246 0.58 -20.39 -21.08
C GLY A 246 -0.70 -20.67 -21.88
N LYS A 247 -1.84 -20.78 -21.20
CA LYS A 247 -3.15 -20.98 -21.84
C LYS A 247 -3.53 -19.83 -22.77
N LEU A 248 -3.22 -18.60 -22.39
CA LEU A 248 -3.44 -17.44 -23.24
C LEU A 248 -2.62 -17.55 -24.54
N ALA A 249 -1.33 -17.86 -24.45
CA ALA A 249 -0.46 -18.04 -25.61
C ALA A 249 -0.94 -19.19 -26.53
N GLU A 250 -1.42 -20.29 -25.95
CA GLU A 250 -2.02 -21.40 -26.71
C GLU A 250 -3.27 -20.97 -27.47
N LEU A 251 -4.18 -20.24 -26.81
CA LEU A 251 -5.39 -19.71 -27.43
C LEU A 251 -5.09 -18.69 -28.52
N GLU A 252 -4.11 -17.81 -28.32
CA GLU A 252 -3.65 -16.86 -29.34
C GLU A 252 -3.08 -17.59 -30.57
N SER A 253 -2.27 -18.63 -30.34
CA SER A 253 -1.74 -19.48 -31.42
C SER A 253 -2.85 -20.19 -32.18
N ALA A 254 -3.83 -20.77 -31.48
CA ALA A 254 -4.99 -21.41 -32.10
C ALA A 254 -5.83 -20.42 -32.91
N LEU A 255 -6.05 -19.22 -32.39
CA LEU A 255 -6.76 -18.14 -33.08
C LEU A 255 -6.02 -17.69 -34.34
N GLN A 256 -4.68 -17.58 -34.27
CA GLN A 256 -3.87 -17.22 -35.43
C GLN A 256 -3.91 -18.31 -36.51
N LYS A 257 -3.84 -19.59 -36.12
CA LYS A 257 -4.02 -20.72 -37.05
C LYS A 257 -5.40 -20.68 -37.73
N ALA A 258 -6.47 -20.50 -36.95
CA ALA A 258 -7.83 -20.40 -37.48
C ALA A 258 -7.99 -19.22 -38.47
N LYS A 259 -7.37 -18.07 -38.19
CA LYS A 259 -7.33 -16.93 -39.13
C LYS A 259 -6.61 -17.29 -40.43
N THR A 260 -5.47 -17.98 -40.36
CA THR A 260 -4.74 -18.41 -41.56
C THR A 260 -5.52 -19.45 -42.37
N ASP A 261 -6.21 -20.37 -41.69
CA ASP A 261 -7.06 -21.37 -42.35
C ASP A 261 -8.26 -20.73 -43.04
N LEU A 262 -8.92 -19.76 -42.40
CA LEU A 262 -10.00 -19.00 -43.03
C LEU A 262 -9.51 -18.25 -44.27
N ALA A 263 -8.34 -17.61 -44.18
CA ALA A 263 -7.73 -16.92 -45.32
C ALA A 263 -7.36 -17.90 -46.45
N ARG A 264 -6.96 -19.13 -46.13
CA ARG A 264 -6.73 -20.20 -47.13
C ARG A 264 -8.03 -20.61 -47.80
N GLN A 265 -9.08 -20.91 -47.01
CA GLN A 265 -10.39 -21.29 -47.53
C GLN A 265 -10.97 -20.22 -48.46
N LEU A 266 -10.86 -18.94 -48.10
CA LEU A 266 -11.32 -17.84 -48.96
C LEU A 266 -10.62 -17.81 -50.33
N ARG A 267 -9.31 -18.13 -50.38
CA ARG A 267 -8.59 -18.25 -51.66
C ARG A 267 -9.09 -19.44 -52.48
N GLU A 268 -9.24 -20.60 -51.85
CA GLU A 268 -9.76 -21.81 -52.50
C GLU A 268 -11.19 -21.59 -53.04
N TYR A 269 -12.05 -20.91 -52.29
CA TYR A 269 -13.39 -20.52 -52.74
C TYR A 269 -13.35 -19.58 -53.94
N GLN A 270 -12.42 -18.61 -53.96
CA GLN A 270 -12.25 -17.71 -55.10
C GLN A 270 -11.75 -18.45 -56.35
N GLU A 271 -10.81 -19.36 -56.19
CA GLU A 271 -10.32 -20.22 -57.28
C GLU A 271 -11.45 -21.09 -57.84
N LEU A 272 -12.24 -21.72 -56.97
CA LEU A 272 -13.40 -22.52 -57.36
C LEU A 272 -14.46 -21.68 -58.08
N MET A 273 -14.72 -20.45 -57.62
CA MET A 273 -15.61 -19.51 -58.29
C MET A 273 -15.10 -19.18 -59.71
N ASN A 274 -13.80 -18.95 -59.87
CA ASN A 274 -13.21 -18.68 -61.17
C ASN A 274 -13.38 -19.87 -62.13
N VAL A 275 -13.19 -21.11 -61.64
CA VAL A 275 -13.45 -22.33 -62.42
C VAL A 275 -14.93 -22.44 -62.80
N LYS A 276 -15.84 -22.15 -61.86
CA LYS A 276 -17.29 -22.15 -62.13
C LYS A 276 -17.66 -21.16 -63.24
N LEU A 277 -17.09 -19.95 -63.20
CA LEU A 277 -17.32 -18.95 -64.24
C LEU A 277 -16.75 -19.39 -65.60
N ALA A 278 -15.58 -20.02 -65.63
CA ALA A 278 -15.02 -20.59 -66.85
C ALA A 278 -15.94 -21.69 -67.44
N LEU A 279 -16.45 -22.59 -66.59
CA LEU A 279 -17.40 -23.62 -66.99
C LEU A 279 -18.73 -23.03 -67.50
N ASP A 280 -19.24 -21.96 -66.88
CA ASP A 280 -20.44 -21.27 -67.38
C ASP A 280 -20.22 -20.69 -68.79
N ILE A 281 -19.02 -20.14 -69.04
CA ILE A 281 -18.63 -19.64 -70.37
C ILE A 281 -18.58 -20.80 -71.35
N GLU A 282 -17.94 -21.92 -71.00
CA GLU A 282 -17.90 -23.12 -71.83
C GLU A 282 -19.31 -23.62 -72.17
N ILE A 283 -20.20 -23.75 -71.18
CA ILE A 283 -21.61 -24.14 -71.40
C ILE A 283 -22.31 -23.15 -72.34
N ALA A 284 -22.11 -21.84 -72.15
CA ALA A 284 -22.66 -20.83 -73.04
C ALA A 284 -22.12 -20.97 -74.48
N THR A 285 -20.83 -21.26 -74.65
CA THR A 285 -20.24 -21.52 -75.97
C THR A 285 -20.76 -22.79 -76.61
N TYR A 286 -20.91 -23.89 -75.84
CA TYR A 286 -21.50 -25.13 -76.34
C TYR A 286 -22.96 -24.93 -76.75
N ARG A 287 -23.77 -24.20 -75.97
CA ARG A 287 -25.14 -23.84 -76.33
C ARG A 287 -25.19 -23.05 -77.63
N LYS A 288 -24.34 -22.04 -77.80
CA LYS A 288 -24.26 -21.23 -79.02
C LYS A 288 -23.85 -22.03 -80.25
N LEU A 289 -22.94 -23.01 -80.09
CA LEU A 289 -22.56 -23.91 -81.17
C LEU A 289 -23.72 -24.85 -81.55
N LEU A 290 -24.44 -25.37 -80.55
CA LEU A 290 -25.66 -26.16 -80.77
C LEU A 290 -26.74 -25.35 -81.49
N GLU A 291 -27.01 -24.12 -81.06
CA GLU A 291 -27.95 -23.20 -81.72
C GLU A 291 -27.53 -22.93 -83.18
N GLY A 292 -26.22 -22.87 -83.45
CA GLY A 292 -25.67 -22.76 -84.80
C GLY A 292 -25.91 -24.00 -85.66
N GLU A 293 -25.78 -25.21 -85.09
CA GLU A 293 -26.14 -26.46 -85.77
C GLU A 293 -27.65 -26.62 -85.95
N GLU A 294 -28.46 -26.25 -84.96
CA GLU A 294 -29.93 -26.19 -85.07
C GLU A 294 -30.35 -25.21 -86.16
N SER A 295 -29.68 -24.06 -86.28
CA SER A 295 -29.92 -23.10 -87.37
C SER A 295 -29.53 -23.65 -88.74
N ARG A 296 -28.48 -24.49 -88.83
CA ARG A 296 -28.10 -25.19 -90.07
C ARG A 296 -29.08 -26.31 -90.41
N LEU A 297 -29.57 -27.03 -89.41
CA LEU A 297 -30.62 -28.04 -89.55
C LEU A 297 -31.96 -27.40 -89.90
N GLU A 298 -32.35 -26.26 -89.33
CA GLU A 298 -33.53 -25.46 -89.70
C GLU A 298 -33.41 -24.88 -91.11
N ALA A 299 -32.22 -24.42 -91.52
CA ALA A 299 -31.96 -24.02 -92.90
C ALA A 299 -31.99 -25.22 -93.87
N GLY A 300 -31.64 -26.43 -93.42
CA GLY A 300 -31.87 -27.69 -94.14
C GLY A 300 -33.33 -28.18 -94.10
N MET A 301 -34.08 -27.82 -93.06
CA MET A 301 -35.46 -28.23 -92.77
C MET A 301 -36.53 -27.25 -93.26
N GLN A 302 -36.18 -26.27 -94.11
CA GLN A 302 -37.18 -25.72 -95.04
C GLN A 302 -37.71 -26.76 -96.04
N ASN A 303 -37.12 -27.97 -96.07
CA ASN A 303 -37.77 -29.18 -96.54
C ASN A 303 -38.03 -30.10 -95.34
N LEU A 304 -39.31 -30.35 -95.04
CA LEU A 304 -39.85 -31.34 -94.10
C LEU A 304 -40.22 -30.84 -92.69
N SER A 305 -41.43 -30.28 -92.63
CA SER A 305 -42.34 -30.32 -91.48
C SER A 305 -42.57 -31.76 -91.01
N ILE A 306 -42.57 -32.02 -89.69
CA ILE A 306 -43.55 -32.86 -88.98
C ILE A 306 -43.35 -32.77 -87.45
N HIS A 307 -44.50 -32.76 -86.78
CA HIS A 307 -44.74 -32.65 -85.35
C HIS A 307 -44.59 -34.00 -84.57
N THR A 308 -44.15 -33.87 -83.31
CA THR A 308 -44.60 -34.56 -82.07
C THR A 308 -44.11 -35.96 -81.63
N LYS A 309 -43.55 -35.91 -80.41
CA LYS A 309 -43.72 -36.75 -79.19
C LYS A 309 -42.93 -38.06 -79.04
N THR A 310 -42.01 -38.04 -78.07
CA THR A 310 -41.39 -39.23 -77.47
C THR A 310 -41.44 -39.16 -75.94
N THR A 311 -41.91 -40.26 -75.36
CA THR A 311 -41.96 -40.63 -73.94
C THR A 311 -40.61 -41.20 -73.47
N GLY A 312 -40.17 -40.87 -72.25
CA GLY A 312 -39.49 -41.85 -71.39
C GLY A 312 -38.14 -41.47 -70.75
N TYR A 313 -38.14 -41.49 -69.41
CA TYR A 313 -37.18 -42.14 -68.49
C TYR A 313 -36.21 -41.30 -67.62
N SER A 314 -36.50 -41.35 -66.29
CA SER A 314 -35.61 -41.50 -65.12
C SER A 314 -34.67 -40.39 -64.59
N GLY A 315 -34.47 -40.42 -63.26
CA GLY A 315 -33.35 -39.84 -62.51
C GLY A 315 -33.82 -38.90 -61.39
N PHE A 316 -34.21 -39.39 -60.20
CA PHE A 316 -33.39 -39.61 -59.00
C PHE A 316 -32.57 -38.39 -58.53
N GLY A 317 -32.77 -37.97 -57.28
CA GLY A 317 -31.82 -37.10 -56.57
C GLY A 317 -32.49 -36.05 -55.68
N GLY A 318 -32.70 -36.39 -54.41
CA GLY A 318 -33.11 -35.44 -53.38
C GLY A 318 -32.00 -34.44 -53.02
N GLY A 319 -32.38 -33.33 -52.38
CA GLY A 319 -31.43 -32.34 -51.91
C GLY A 319 -32.12 -31.29 -51.05
N TYR A 320 -31.87 -31.38 -49.75
CA TYR A 320 -32.42 -30.57 -48.67
C TYR A 320 -32.16 -29.07 -48.86
N GLY A 321 -33.17 -28.27 -48.58
CA GLY A 321 -33.05 -26.84 -48.32
C GLY A 321 -32.50 -26.58 -46.92
N GLY A 322 -31.69 -25.54 -46.79
CA GLY A 322 -31.15 -25.09 -45.50
C GLY A 322 -30.13 -23.96 -45.66
N GLY A 323 -30.57 -22.80 -46.15
CA GLY A 323 -29.77 -21.58 -46.16
C GLY A 323 -30.00 -20.78 -44.87
N PHE A 324 -28.99 -20.71 -44.01
CA PHE A 324 -28.85 -19.66 -43.00
C PHE A 324 -27.71 -18.74 -43.46
N GLY A 325 -28.06 -17.51 -43.84
CA GLY A 325 -27.11 -16.45 -44.11
C GLY A 325 -26.92 -15.58 -42.87
N THR A 326 -25.68 -15.44 -42.42
CA THR A 326 -25.26 -14.37 -41.51
C THR A 326 -24.12 -13.60 -42.14
N SER A 327 -24.44 -12.36 -42.50
CA SER A 327 -23.51 -11.36 -42.98
C SER A 327 -22.67 -10.83 -41.82
N PHE A 328 -21.36 -10.67 -42.02
CA PHE A 328 -20.57 -9.71 -41.25
C PHE A 328 -19.69 -8.89 -42.19
N SER A 329 -19.85 -7.58 -42.05
CA SER A 329 -19.20 -6.51 -42.78
C SER A 329 -17.84 -6.24 -42.17
N SER A 330 -16.79 -6.21 -42.99
CA SER A 330 -15.46 -5.75 -42.63
C SER A 330 -15.40 -4.21 -42.64
N SER A 331 -14.92 -3.60 -41.57
CA SER A 331 -14.34 -2.25 -41.62
C SER A 331 -13.01 -2.27 -40.88
N SER A 332 -11.98 -1.82 -41.59
CA SER A 332 -10.61 -1.70 -41.11
C SER A 332 -10.08 -0.30 -41.41
N TYR A 333 -9.01 0.04 -40.69
CA TYR A 333 -8.05 1.13 -40.88
C TYR A 333 -8.45 2.49 -40.27
N ALA A 334 -7.56 3.25 -39.61
CA ALA A 334 -6.19 3.05 -39.11
C ALA A 334 -5.85 4.28 -38.25
N VAL A 335 -5.04 4.12 -37.18
CA VAL A 335 -4.58 5.22 -36.31
C VAL A 335 -3.05 5.38 -36.48
N PRO A 336 -2.50 6.60 -36.60
CA PRO A 336 -1.05 6.83 -36.67
C PRO A 336 -0.42 6.99 -35.25
N PRO A 337 0.92 6.88 -35.12
CA PRO A 337 1.58 6.72 -33.82
C PRO A 337 1.88 8.07 -33.12
N PRO A 338 2.06 8.10 -31.79
CA PRO A 338 2.53 9.30 -31.10
C PRO A 338 4.06 9.39 -31.06
N ALA A 339 4.55 10.63 -31.07
CA ALA A 339 5.95 10.99 -30.93
C ALA A 339 6.42 10.94 -29.48
N LEU A 340 7.66 10.47 -29.27
CA LEU A 340 8.40 10.62 -28.02
C LEU A 340 8.98 12.03 -27.90
N GLU A 341 8.66 12.73 -26.82
CA GLU A 341 9.51 13.78 -26.27
C GLU A 341 9.65 13.55 -24.75
N SER A 342 10.85 13.15 -24.34
CA SER A 342 11.29 13.18 -22.95
C SER A 342 12.03 14.50 -22.70
N SER A 343 11.42 15.43 -21.98
CA SER A 343 12.11 16.60 -21.42
C SER A 343 12.16 16.47 -19.90
N SER A 344 13.27 15.96 -19.40
CA SER A 344 13.63 16.03 -17.97
C SER A 344 14.16 17.44 -17.65
N LEU A 345 13.30 18.31 -17.11
CA LEU A 345 13.75 19.52 -16.44
C LEU A 345 13.98 19.21 -14.96
N THR A 346 15.26 19.19 -14.57
CA THR A 346 15.72 19.07 -13.19
C THR A 346 15.19 20.23 -12.35
N LYS A 347 14.34 19.94 -11.37
CA LYS A 347 13.84 20.93 -10.42
C LYS A 347 14.85 21.07 -9.27
N SER A 348 15.70 22.09 -9.31
CA SER A 348 16.59 22.44 -8.19
C SER A 348 15.75 22.83 -6.98
N ARG A 349 15.87 22.07 -5.89
CA ARG A 349 15.14 22.28 -4.64
C ARG A 349 15.98 23.21 -3.76
N ALA A 350 15.52 24.44 -3.53
CA ALA A 350 16.14 25.35 -2.57
C ALA A 350 15.85 24.88 -1.15
N ILE A 351 16.90 24.72 -0.34
CA ILE A 351 16.79 24.34 1.08
C ILE A 351 16.87 25.62 1.90
N VAL A 352 15.81 25.89 2.67
CA VAL A 352 15.76 27.03 3.59
C VAL A 352 16.07 26.50 4.99
N ILE A 353 17.20 26.92 5.55
CA ILE A 353 17.61 26.57 6.91
C ILE A 353 17.19 27.72 7.83
N LYS A 354 16.26 27.44 8.74
CA LYS A 354 15.84 28.39 9.77
C LYS A 354 16.57 28.08 11.07
N LYS A 355 17.31 29.06 11.58
CA LYS A 355 17.93 29.00 12.91
C LYS A 355 17.13 29.86 13.87
N ILE A 356 16.59 29.23 14.91
CA ILE A 356 15.76 29.88 15.93
C ILE A 356 16.48 29.75 17.26
N GLU A 357 16.76 30.89 17.90
CA GLU A 357 17.37 30.95 19.23
C GLU A 357 16.32 31.34 20.27
N THR A 358 16.06 30.44 21.22
CA THR A 358 15.14 30.68 22.34
C THR A 358 15.91 30.73 23.66
N ARG A 359 15.58 31.70 24.51
CA ARG A 359 16.06 31.78 25.89
C ARG A 359 14.85 31.97 26.80
N ASP A 360 14.71 31.11 27.79
CA ASP A 360 13.58 31.09 28.74
C ASP A 360 12.19 31.06 28.07
N GLY A 361 12.06 30.33 26.95
CA GLY A 361 10.79 30.14 26.26
C GLY A 361 10.30 31.34 25.43
N LYS A 362 11.08 32.42 25.31
CA LYS A 362 10.81 33.52 24.36
C LYS A 362 11.82 33.53 23.22
N LEU A 363 11.33 33.83 22.01
CA LEU A 363 12.13 33.92 20.78
C LEU A 363 13.04 35.15 20.85
N VAL A 364 14.37 34.94 20.78
CA VAL A 364 15.39 36.00 20.87
C VAL A 364 15.91 36.39 19.49
N SER A 365 16.04 35.43 18.56
CA SER A 365 16.35 35.73 17.15
C SER A 365 15.88 34.63 16.19
N GLU A 366 15.49 35.02 14.97
CA GLU A 366 15.22 34.12 13.83
C GLU A 366 16.03 34.61 12.63
N SER A 367 16.91 33.76 12.08
CA SER A 367 17.62 34.01 10.82
C SER A 367 17.34 32.86 9.84
N SER A 368 17.12 33.21 8.58
CA SER A 368 16.82 32.27 7.49
C SER A 368 17.86 32.40 6.39
N ASP A 369 18.64 31.33 6.18
CA ASP A 369 19.60 31.24 5.09
C ASP A 369 19.06 30.31 4.01
N ILE A 370 19.15 30.76 2.74
CA ILE A 370 18.69 30.01 1.57
C ILE A 370 19.92 29.48 0.84
N LEU A 371 20.09 28.16 0.82
CA LEU A 371 21.11 27.51 0.01
C LEU A 371 20.46 26.99 -1.28
N THR A 372 20.86 27.59 -2.39
CA THR A 372 20.52 27.13 -3.75
C THR A 372 21.59 26.15 -4.21
N SER A 373 21.20 24.91 -4.53
CA SER A 373 22.09 23.90 -5.13
C SER A 373 21.93 23.81 -6.64
#